data_AF-A0A508BCH3-F1
#
_entry.id   AF-A0A508BCH3-F1
#
_cell.length_a   1.000
_cell.length_b   1.000
_cell.length_c   1.000
_cell.angle_alpha   90.00
_cell.angle_beta   90.00
_cell.angle_gamma   90.00
#
_symmetry.space_group_name_H-M   'P 1'
#
loop_
_entity.id
_entity.type
_entity.pdbx_description
1 polymer ?
#
loop_
_entity_poly.entity_id
_entity_poly.type
_entity_poly.pdbx_seq_one_letter_code
_entity_poly.pdbx_strand_id
1 'polypeptide(L)'
;MAAVSHYLTWLEAMRAEAARLHHREIEPEHMLLGLLAQGGTAAAVLAAQGVTLTRARAAIEEMADADLARAGVSLSDALRPAPIAAEELTVRAGGEIPLSDAAAEFIDDTGASFSTSAQALQALISSSTVSLQSPVVRLLAHCGVDVGYLRTELSEIVADEESARGRYRMTDEYRGYGLDRVLSQERFISAPVAQLVALLRDPDRLTWWALPRQQLVEVLSDGVVQRVEGRRRTGFLRWRLETSVAARVTWSCSVVSGPRDGEVASVRDLHLIEAPGGTRVRLVLAHRTWGRLGALLYPFFWRGTRLGLDNTLAGIARAAAEDS
;
A
#
# COMPACT_ATOMS: atom_id res chain seq x y z
N MET A 1 -3.83 -11.10 -12.87
CA MET A 1 -3.21 -11.31 -11.54
C MET A 1 -2.79 -10.01 -10.86
N ALA A 2 -2.02 -9.10 -11.48
CA ALA A 2 -1.70 -7.79 -10.88
C ALA A 2 -2.96 -6.94 -10.59
N ALA A 3 -3.93 -6.93 -11.52
CA ALA A 3 -5.22 -6.26 -11.31
C ALA A 3 -5.99 -6.76 -10.08
N VAL A 4 -5.94 -8.08 -9.80
CA VAL A 4 -6.60 -8.69 -8.63
C VAL A 4 -5.90 -8.27 -7.33
N SER A 5 -4.56 -8.17 -7.32
CA SER A 5 -3.80 -7.70 -6.15
C SER A 5 -4.05 -6.23 -5.85
N HIS A 6 -4.10 -5.37 -6.88
CA HIS A 6 -4.45 -3.96 -6.73
C HIS A 6 -5.86 -3.78 -6.16
N TYR A 7 -6.85 -4.43 -6.76
CA TYR A 7 -8.25 -4.30 -6.32
C TYR A 7 -8.46 -4.73 -4.86
N LEU A 8 -7.91 -5.89 -4.46
CA LEU A 8 -8.06 -6.40 -3.10
C LEU A 8 -7.39 -5.48 -2.06
N THR A 9 -6.17 -5.06 -2.32
CA THR A 9 -5.46 -4.15 -1.40
C THR A 9 -6.11 -2.76 -1.34
N TRP A 10 -6.75 -2.33 -2.44
CA TRP A 10 -7.55 -1.12 -2.44
C TRP A 10 -8.82 -1.29 -1.60
N LEU A 11 -9.56 -2.40 -1.77
CA LEU A 11 -10.76 -2.71 -0.99
C LEU A 11 -10.50 -2.72 0.52
N GLU A 12 -9.41 -3.34 0.95
CA GLU A 12 -8.99 -3.32 2.35
C GLU A 12 -8.72 -1.89 2.83
N ALA A 13 -8.05 -1.06 2.02
CA ALA A 13 -7.78 0.33 2.36
C ALA A 13 -9.07 1.18 2.47
N MET A 14 -10.02 1.01 1.53
CA MET A 14 -11.31 1.72 1.56
C MET A 14 -12.10 1.42 2.84
N ARG A 15 -12.10 0.15 3.27
CA ARG A 15 -12.73 -0.28 4.52
C ARG A 15 -12.05 0.33 5.75
N ALA A 16 -10.73 0.31 5.78
CA ALA A 16 -9.96 0.89 6.87
C ALA A 16 -10.26 2.40 7.01
N GLU A 17 -10.37 3.13 5.90
CA GLU A 17 -10.70 4.56 5.92
C GLU A 17 -12.14 4.84 6.37
N ALA A 18 -13.12 4.05 5.93
CA ALA A 18 -14.50 4.16 6.41
C ALA A 18 -14.59 3.91 7.92
N ALA A 19 -13.91 2.88 8.44
CA ALA A 19 -13.84 2.61 9.87
C ALA A 19 -13.19 3.76 10.64
N ARG A 20 -12.08 4.30 10.11
CA ARG A 20 -11.32 5.41 10.69
C ARG A 20 -12.15 6.69 10.80
N LEU A 21 -12.98 6.98 9.79
CA LEU A 21 -13.91 8.12 9.78
C LEU A 21 -15.24 7.81 10.49
N HIS A 22 -15.41 6.62 11.07
CA HIS A 22 -16.60 6.20 11.80
C HIS A 22 -17.86 6.11 10.90
N HIS A 23 -17.65 5.92 9.60
CA HIS A 23 -18.70 5.79 8.61
C HIS A 23 -19.16 4.32 8.53
N ARG A 24 -20.48 4.12 8.52
CA ARG A 24 -21.11 2.79 8.53
C ARG A 24 -21.22 2.16 7.16
N GLU A 25 -20.97 2.93 6.12
CA GLU A 25 -21.00 2.52 4.72
C GLU A 25 -19.76 3.09 4.02
N ILE A 26 -19.26 2.34 3.04
CA ILE A 26 -18.18 2.78 2.17
C ILE A 26 -18.80 3.65 1.08
N GLU A 27 -18.64 4.95 1.23
CA GLU A 27 -18.90 5.97 0.21
C GLU A 27 -17.77 6.12 -0.83
N PRO A 28 -18.04 6.68 -2.02
CA PRO A 28 -17.02 6.97 -3.05
C PRO A 28 -15.79 7.75 -2.57
N GLU A 29 -15.94 8.61 -1.56
CA GLU A 29 -14.82 9.34 -0.95
C GLU A 29 -13.84 8.43 -0.21
N HIS A 30 -14.30 7.33 0.42
CA HIS A 30 -13.40 6.32 0.96
C HIS A 30 -12.68 5.55 -0.13
N MET A 31 -13.28 5.46 -1.33
CA MET A 31 -12.61 4.89 -2.48
C MET A 31 -11.40 5.74 -2.87
N LEU A 32 -11.56 7.06 -2.89
CA LEU A 32 -10.44 7.99 -3.07
C LEU A 32 -9.40 7.86 -1.95
N LEU A 33 -9.83 7.86 -0.67
CA LEU A 33 -8.91 7.71 0.46
C LEU A 33 -8.15 6.38 0.40
N GLY A 34 -8.81 5.29 -0.03
CA GLY A 34 -8.17 4.01 -0.24
C GLY A 34 -7.05 4.05 -1.28
N LEU A 35 -7.21 4.83 -2.37
CA LEU A 35 -6.15 5.02 -3.37
C LEU A 35 -4.97 5.82 -2.79
N LEU A 36 -5.26 6.84 -1.98
CA LEU A 36 -4.25 7.64 -1.28
C LEU A 36 -3.48 6.80 -0.24
N ALA A 37 -4.16 5.92 0.49
CA ALA A 37 -3.59 5.03 1.51
C ALA A 37 -2.78 3.88 0.89
N GLN A 38 -3.26 3.28 -0.19
CA GLN A 38 -2.54 2.23 -0.94
C GLN A 38 -1.29 2.78 -1.67
N GLY A 39 -1.27 4.09 -1.93
CA GLY A 39 -0.19 4.76 -2.62
C GLY A 39 -0.12 4.42 -4.12
N GLY A 40 1.05 4.64 -4.71
CA GLY A 40 1.27 4.48 -6.15
C GLY A 40 0.87 5.73 -6.93
N THR A 41 0.53 5.55 -8.21
CA THR A 41 0.45 6.64 -9.17
C THR A 41 -0.68 7.63 -8.89
N ALA A 42 -1.89 7.15 -8.58
CA ALA A 42 -2.99 8.04 -8.20
C ALA A 42 -2.63 8.94 -7.00
N ALA A 43 -2.03 8.35 -5.97
CA ALA A 43 -1.59 9.09 -4.80
C ALA A 43 -0.48 10.10 -5.13
N ALA A 44 0.47 9.73 -6.00
CA ALA A 44 1.55 10.63 -6.42
C ALA A 44 1.01 11.85 -7.20
N VAL A 45 0.05 11.64 -8.10
CA VAL A 45 -0.57 12.71 -8.89
C VAL A 45 -1.37 13.65 -7.98
N LEU A 46 -2.21 13.09 -7.11
CA LEU A 46 -2.99 13.89 -6.15
C LEU A 46 -2.10 14.66 -5.18
N ALA A 47 -1.02 14.05 -4.69
CA ALA A 47 -0.06 14.70 -3.80
C ALA A 47 0.70 15.84 -4.50
N ALA A 48 1.01 15.72 -5.78
CA ALA A 48 1.58 16.81 -6.59
C ALA A 48 0.63 18.00 -6.71
N GLN A 49 -0.68 17.75 -6.65
CA GLN A 49 -1.75 18.76 -6.59
C GLN A 49 -2.07 19.23 -5.15
N GLY A 50 -1.28 18.81 -4.15
CA GLY A 50 -1.47 19.20 -2.75
C GLY A 50 -2.51 18.37 -1.98
N VAL A 51 -3.06 17.31 -2.58
CA VAL A 51 -4.01 16.41 -1.92
C VAL A 51 -3.27 15.23 -1.31
N THR A 52 -2.93 15.36 -0.03
CA THR A 52 -2.41 14.26 0.79
C THR A 52 -3.53 13.45 1.42
N LEU A 53 -3.23 12.25 1.90
CA LEU A 53 -4.19 11.41 2.64
C LEU A 53 -4.78 12.17 3.83
N THR A 54 -3.92 12.81 4.65
CA THR A 54 -4.36 13.62 5.80
C THR A 54 -5.25 14.79 5.39
N ARG A 55 -4.91 15.51 4.31
CA ARG A 55 -5.74 16.64 3.83
C ARG A 55 -7.11 16.15 3.33
N ALA A 56 -7.14 15.05 2.58
CA ALA A 56 -8.39 14.49 2.06
C ALA A 56 -9.32 13.99 3.18
N ARG A 57 -8.75 13.37 4.22
CA ARG A 57 -9.49 12.97 5.43
C ARG A 57 -10.13 14.16 6.12
N ALA A 58 -9.35 15.23 6.36
CA ALA A 58 -9.87 16.46 6.97
C ALA A 58 -10.94 17.13 6.08
N ALA A 59 -10.76 17.12 4.76
CA ALA A 59 -11.71 17.68 3.81
C ALA A 59 -13.08 16.97 3.85
N ILE A 60 -13.12 15.65 4.04
CA ILE A 60 -14.38 14.90 4.18
C ILE A 60 -15.13 15.33 5.44
N GLU A 61 -14.44 15.43 6.57
CA GLU A 61 -15.03 15.89 7.84
C GLU A 61 -15.53 17.35 7.73
N GLU A 62 -14.72 18.25 7.16
CA GLU A 62 -15.08 19.64 6.91
C GLU A 62 -16.34 19.77 6.04
N MET A 63 -16.45 18.93 5.00
CA MET A 63 -17.59 18.91 4.10
C MET A 63 -18.85 18.38 4.79
N ALA A 64 -18.71 17.30 5.57
CA ALA A 64 -19.82 16.73 6.34
C ALA A 64 -20.36 17.77 7.35
N ASP A 65 -19.47 18.45 8.08
CA ASP A 65 -19.84 19.51 9.03
C ASP A 65 -20.53 20.68 8.31
N ALA A 66 -20.05 21.09 7.14
CA ALA A 66 -20.67 22.15 6.34
C ALA A 66 -22.07 21.75 5.83
N ASP A 67 -22.27 20.50 5.41
CA ASP A 67 -23.56 20.00 4.94
C ASP A 67 -24.58 19.92 6.09
N LEU A 68 -24.15 19.48 7.28
CA LEU A 68 -24.98 19.51 8.49
C LEU A 68 -25.36 20.94 8.89
N ALA A 69 -24.40 21.87 8.86
CA ALA A 69 -24.64 23.27 9.17
C ALA A 69 -25.66 23.90 8.21
N ARG A 70 -25.60 23.57 6.91
CA ARG A 70 -26.61 23.99 5.92
C ARG A 70 -28.00 23.45 6.23
N ALA A 71 -28.09 22.24 6.80
CA ALA A 71 -29.34 21.65 7.27
C ALA A 71 -29.80 22.22 8.64
N GLY A 72 -29.07 23.17 9.22
CA GLY A 72 -29.38 23.73 10.54
C GLY A 72 -29.02 22.82 11.71
N VAL A 73 -28.18 21.81 11.48
CA VAL A 73 -27.73 20.84 12.49
C VAL A 73 -26.28 21.16 12.87
N SER A 74 -26.01 21.35 14.16
CA SER A 74 -24.66 21.46 14.70
C SER A 74 -24.37 20.24 15.57
N LEU A 75 -23.52 19.33 15.09
CA LEU A 75 -23.07 18.20 15.89
C LEU A 75 -21.96 18.64 16.84
N SER A 76 -22.15 18.42 18.14
CA SER A 76 -21.06 18.49 19.10
C SER A 76 -20.20 17.23 18.99
N ASP A 77 -18.91 17.29 19.28
CA ASP A 77 -18.01 16.13 19.18
C ASP A 77 -18.49 14.92 20.02
N ALA A 78 -19.19 15.17 21.13
CA ALA A 78 -19.79 14.12 21.96
C ALA A 78 -20.91 13.32 21.27
N LEU A 79 -21.47 13.82 20.16
CA LEU A 79 -22.51 13.16 19.37
C LEU A 79 -21.95 12.47 18.12
N ARG A 80 -20.65 12.61 17.82
CA ARG A 80 -20.02 11.86 16.73
C ARG A 80 -20.01 10.37 17.10
N PRO A 81 -20.39 9.47 16.18
CA PRO A 81 -20.40 8.04 16.46
C PRO A 81 -18.99 7.58 16.85
N ALA A 82 -18.91 6.69 17.83
CA ALA A 82 -17.64 6.08 18.20
C ALA A 82 -17.08 5.29 16.99
N PRO A 83 -15.74 5.20 16.86
CA PRO A 83 -15.12 4.34 15.87
C PRO A 83 -15.67 2.94 15.91
N ILE A 84 -15.96 2.41 14.72
CA ILE A 84 -16.38 1.02 14.57
C ILE A 84 -15.17 0.17 14.96
N ALA A 85 -15.28 -0.57 16.07
CA ALA A 85 -14.21 -1.44 16.53
C ALA A 85 -13.92 -2.52 15.48
N ALA A 86 -12.65 -2.89 15.31
CA ALA A 86 -12.26 -3.96 14.39
C ALA A 86 -13.00 -5.27 14.71
N GLU A 87 -13.30 -5.51 15.99
CA GLU A 87 -14.08 -6.64 16.47
C GLU A 87 -15.56 -6.53 16.07
N GLU A 88 -16.13 -5.33 16.06
CA GLU A 88 -17.53 -5.10 15.65
C GLU A 88 -17.72 -5.31 14.15
N LEU A 89 -16.70 -5.01 13.35
CA LEU A 89 -16.66 -5.42 11.94
C LEU A 89 -16.84 -6.93 11.82
N THR A 90 -16.10 -7.73 12.59
CA THR A 90 -16.12 -9.21 12.47
C THR A 90 -17.41 -9.93 12.90
N VAL A 91 -18.28 -9.33 13.70
CA VAL A 91 -19.39 -10.02 14.40
C VAL A 91 -20.69 -10.13 13.57
N ARG A 92 -20.96 -9.23 12.62
CA ARG A 92 -22.17 -9.31 11.76
C ARG A 92 -21.87 -10.17 10.54
N ALA A 93 -22.39 -11.40 10.48
CA ALA A 93 -22.25 -12.40 9.42
C ALA A 93 -21.83 -11.84 8.03
N GLY A 94 -20.51 -11.79 7.80
CA GLY A 94 -19.87 -11.20 6.61
C GLY A 94 -18.69 -10.26 6.95
N GLY A 95 -18.70 -9.63 8.12
CA GLY A 95 -17.48 -9.08 8.73
C GLY A 95 -17.08 -7.66 8.30
N GLU A 96 -17.87 -6.99 7.48
CA GLU A 96 -17.37 -5.99 6.55
C GLU A 96 -18.29 -4.76 6.47
N ILE A 97 -17.74 -3.54 6.54
CA ILE A 97 -18.49 -2.29 6.28
C ILE A 97 -19.12 -2.39 4.88
N PRO A 98 -20.45 -2.32 4.74
CA PRO A 98 -21.11 -2.44 3.44
C PRO A 98 -20.77 -1.28 2.50
N LEU A 99 -20.88 -1.50 1.19
CA LEU A 99 -20.82 -0.44 0.19
C LEU A 99 -22.13 0.34 0.21
N SER A 100 -22.06 1.67 0.08
CA SER A 100 -23.22 2.50 -0.25
C SER A 100 -23.74 2.16 -1.66
N ASP A 101 -24.98 2.56 -1.98
CA ASP A 101 -25.54 2.35 -3.32
C ASP A 101 -24.66 2.96 -4.42
N ALA A 102 -24.11 4.16 -4.20
CA ALA A 102 -23.23 4.83 -5.16
C ALA A 102 -21.88 4.12 -5.33
N ALA A 103 -21.33 3.57 -4.23
CA ALA A 103 -20.12 2.77 -4.28
C ALA A 103 -20.34 1.41 -4.94
N ALA A 104 -21.47 0.77 -4.67
CA ALA A 104 -21.86 -0.48 -5.31
C ALA A 104 -22.06 -0.30 -6.82
N GLU A 105 -22.82 0.73 -7.22
CA GLU A 105 -23.01 1.09 -8.64
C GLU A 105 -21.67 1.32 -9.34
N PHE A 106 -20.76 2.08 -8.71
CA PHE A 106 -19.41 2.27 -9.26
C PHE A 106 -18.64 0.96 -9.44
N ILE A 107 -18.67 0.08 -8.43
CA ILE A 107 -17.98 -1.22 -8.50
C ILE A 107 -18.63 -2.13 -9.55
N ASP A 108 -19.95 -2.12 -9.71
CA ASP A 108 -20.64 -2.94 -10.70
C ASP A 108 -20.38 -2.45 -12.13
N ASP A 109 -20.43 -1.14 -12.36
CA ASP A 109 -20.16 -0.52 -13.67
C ASP A 109 -18.70 -0.67 -14.10
N THR A 110 -17.78 -0.71 -13.12
CA THR A 110 -16.34 -0.65 -13.39
C THR A 110 -15.62 -1.97 -13.07
N GLY A 111 -16.34 -2.98 -12.57
CA GLY A 111 -15.89 -4.12 -11.74
C GLY A 111 -14.81 -5.07 -12.26
N ALA A 112 -14.19 -4.76 -13.40
CA ALA A 112 -13.01 -5.46 -13.90
C ALA A 112 -12.08 -4.61 -14.79
N SER A 113 -12.32 -3.31 -14.97
CA SER A 113 -11.73 -2.53 -16.07
C SER A 113 -10.39 -1.85 -15.74
N PHE A 114 -10.11 -1.55 -14.47
CA PHE A 114 -8.85 -0.91 -14.06
C PHE A 114 -7.87 -1.90 -13.42
N SER A 115 -6.61 -1.82 -13.84
CA SER A 115 -5.50 -2.63 -13.34
C SER A 115 -4.48 -1.85 -12.52
N THR A 116 -4.60 -0.51 -12.49
CA THR A 116 -3.70 0.41 -11.79
C THR A 116 -4.49 1.45 -10.98
N SER A 117 -3.83 2.10 -10.02
CA SER A 117 -4.49 3.12 -9.19
C SER A 117 -4.86 4.36 -10.00
N ALA A 118 -4.07 4.72 -11.02
CA ALA A 118 -4.39 5.85 -11.91
C ALA A 118 -5.68 5.61 -12.70
N GLN A 119 -5.88 4.41 -13.23
CA GLN A 119 -7.12 4.04 -13.92
C GLN A 119 -8.33 4.06 -12.97
N ALA A 120 -8.15 3.59 -11.72
CA ALA A 120 -9.20 3.65 -10.70
C ALA A 120 -9.58 5.11 -10.36
N LEU A 121 -8.59 5.99 -10.20
CA LEU A 121 -8.82 7.42 -9.97
C LEU A 121 -9.54 8.07 -11.16
N GLN A 122 -9.09 7.77 -12.38
CA GLN A 122 -9.73 8.26 -13.60
C GLN A 122 -11.21 7.85 -13.66
N ALA A 123 -11.53 6.61 -13.28
CA ALA A 123 -12.91 6.13 -13.24
C ALA A 123 -13.73 6.88 -12.18
N LEU A 124 -13.21 7.04 -10.95
CA LEU A 124 -13.90 7.75 -9.86
C LEU A 124 -14.22 9.21 -10.18
N ILE A 125 -13.33 9.91 -10.89
CA ILE A 125 -13.57 11.32 -11.28
C ILE A 125 -14.42 11.43 -12.55
N SER A 126 -14.61 10.34 -13.29
CA SER A 126 -15.42 10.32 -14.52
C SER A 126 -16.84 9.81 -14.25
N SER A 127 -17.07 9.03 -13.19
CA SER A 127 -18.40 8.59 -12.80
C SER A 127 -19.26 9.80 -12.45
N SER A 128 -20.40 9.91 -13.13
CA SER A 128 -21.41 10.92 -12.87
C SER A 128 -22.59 10.22 -12.21
N THR A 129 -22.88 10.53 -10.95
CA THR A 129 -24.13 10.05 -10.34
C THR A 129 -25.29 10.87 -10.91
N VAL A 130 -26.42 10.22 -11.17
CA VAL A 130 -27.52 10.66 -12.05
C VAL A 130 -28.21 11.97 -11.63
N SER A 131 -27.85 12.62 -10.52
CA SER A 131 -28.49 13.89 -10.09
C SER A 131 -27.65 14.87 -9.26
N LEU A 132 -26.41 14.55 -8.88
CA LEU A 132 -25.56 15.44 -8.08
C LEU A 132 -24.11 15.38 -8.57
N GLN A 133 -23.32 16.42 -8.31
CA GLN A 133 -21.87 16.34 -8.53
C GLN A 133 -21.29 15.14 -7.76
N SER A 134 -20.46 14.33 -8.42
CA SER A 134 -19.77 13.19 -7.79
C SER A 134 -19.13 13.62 -6.47
N PRO A 135 -19.37 12.91 -5.34
CA PRO A 135 -18.78 13.25 -4.04
C PRO A 135 -17.26 13.37 -4.09
N VAL A 136 -16.60 12.54 -4.91
CA VAL A 136 -15.16 12.59 -5.15
C VAL A 136 -14.75 13.89 -5.86
N VAL A 137 -15.49 14.31 -6.89
CA VAL A 137 -15.22 15.57 -7.60
C VAL A 137 -15.43 16.77 -6.68
N ARG A 138 -16.48 16.72 -5.84
CA ARG A 138 -16.75 17.75 -4.83
C ARG A 138 -15.62 17.83 -3.80
N LEU A 139 -15.13 16.69 -3.33
CA LEU A 139 -14.00 16.59 -2.40
C LEU A 139 -12.70 17.14 -2.99
N LEU A 140 -12.37 16.78 -4.23
CA LEU A 140 -11.19 17.29 -4.92
C LEU A 140 -11.28 18.80 -5.15
N ALA A 141 -12.45 19.30 -5.55
CA ALA A 141 -12.69 20.74 -5.69
C ALA A 141 -12.57 21.48 -4.36
N HIS A 142 -13.06 20.91 -3.25
CA HIS A 142 -12.89 21.46 -1.89
C HIS A 142 -11.41 21.50 -1.46
N CYS A 143 -10.60 20.57 -1.96
CA CYS A 143 -9.15 20.59 -1.78
C CYS A 143 -8.43 21.58 -2.71
N GLY A 144 -9.14 22.25 -3.62
CA GLY A 144 -8.57 23.22 -4.57
C GLY A 144 -8.00 22.60 -5.85
N VAL A 145 -8.34 21.35 -6.17
CA VAL A 145 -7.85 20.67 -7.37
C VAL A 145 -8.68 21.05 -8.59
N ASP A 146 -8.01 21.40 -9.68
CA ASP A 146 -8.63 21.48 -11.01
C ASP A 146 -8.83 20.06 -11.57
N VAL A 147 -10.07 19.58 -11.50
CA VAL A 147 -10.44 18.24 -11.94
C VAL A 147 -10.30 18.07 -13.47
N GLY A 148 -10.41 19.14 -14.26
CA GLY A 148 -10.20 19.10 -15.70
C GLY A 148 -8.73 18.86 -16.05
N TYR A 149 -7.83 19.58 -15.37
CA TYR A 149 -6.40 19.35 -15.47
C TYR A 149 -6.03 17.93 -15.01
N LEU A 150 -6.54 17.50 -13.86
CA LEU A 150 -6.28 16.16 -13.31
C LEU A 150 -6.66 15.03 -14.28
N ARG A 151 -7.81 15.13 -14.95
CA ARG A 151 -8.23 14.14 -15.97
C ARG A 151 -7.26 14.06 -17.14
N THR A 152 -6.71 15.21 -17.55
CA THR A 152 -5.76 15.29 -18.67
C THR A 152 -4.44 14.62 -18.27
N GLU A 153 -3.91 14.99 -17.09
CA GLU A 153 -2.69 14.44 -16.53
C GLU A 153 -2.77 12.90 -16.36
N LEU A 154 -3.87 12.39 -15.81
CA LEU A 154 -4.08 10.95 -15.65
C LEU A 154 -4.18 10.20 -16.98
N SER A 155 -4.78 10.81 -18.01
CA SER A 155 -4.91 10.20 -19.34
C SER A 155 -3.54 10.01 -20.00
N GLU A 156 -2.63 10.96 -19.81
CA GLU A 156 -1.24 10.86 -20.30
C GLU A 156 -0.46 9.77 -19.55
N ILE A 157 -0.58 9.72 -18.23
CA ILE A 157 0.14 8.76 -17.39
C ILE A 157 -0.30 7.32 -17.65
N VAL A 158 -1.60 7.08 -17.82
CA VAL A 158 -2.13 5.73 -18.12
C VAL A 158 -1.58 5.21 -19.46
N ALA A 159 -1.35 6.09 -20.44
CA ALA A 159 -0.72 5.70 -21.71
C ALA A 159 0.77 5.33 -21.55
N ASP A 160 1.48 5.98 -20.64
CA ASP A 160 2.92 5.75 -20.38
C ASP A 160 3.20 4.52 -19.49
N GLU A 161 2.34 4.23 -18.50
CA GLU A 161 2.49 3.08 -17.58
C GLU A 161 2.52 1.72 -18.33
N GLU A 162 1.88 1.64 -19.50
CA GLU A 162 1.86 0.45 -20.33
C GLU A 162 3.23 0.15 -20.97
N SER A 163 4.09 1.17 -21.10
CA SER A 163 5.39 1.11 -21.76
C SER A 163 6.59 0.86 -20.82
N ALA A 164 6.47 1.14 -19.52
CA ALA A 164 7.60 1.14 -18.57
C ALA A 164 8.01 -0.25 -18.00
N ARG A 165 7.69 -1.35 -18.68
CA ARG A 165 8.03 -2.71 -18.21
C ARG A 165 9.44 -3.14 -18.63
N GLY A 166 10.45 -2.74 -17.85
CA GLY A 166 11.59 -3.62 -17.57
C GLY A 166 13.00 -3.02 -17.51
N ARG A 167 13.82 -3.55 -16.60
CA ARG A 167 15.12 -4.24 -16.84
C ARG A 167 15.80 -4.52 -15.48
N TYR A 168 16.39 -5.71 -15.34
CA TYR A 168 17.01 -6.19 -14.10
C TYR A 168 18.53 -6.18 -14.23
N ARG A 169 19.25 -5.61 -13.27
CA ARG A 169 20.71 -5.67 -13.24
C ARG A 169 21.23 -5.82 -11.80
N MET A 170 22.04 -6.84 -11.58
CA MET A 170 22.75 -7.09 -10.31
C MET A 170 23.84 -6.04 -10.10
N THR A 171 23.85 -5.37 -8.94
CA THR A 171 24.91 -4.42 -8.54
C THR A 171 26.06 -5.15 -7.83
N ASP A 172 27.22 -4.50 -7.74
CA ASP A 172 28.43 -5.09 -7.13
C ASP A 172 28.29 -5.24 -5.60
N GLU A 173 27.55 -4.35 -4.95
CA GLU A 173 27.27 -4.33 -3.50
C GLU A 173 26.65 -5.64 -2.99
N TYR A 174 25.68 -6.20 -3.72
CA TYR A 174 24.98 -7.41 -3.30
C TYR A 174 25.72 -8.72 -3.62
N ARG A 175 26.76 -8.68 -4.48
CA ARG A 175 27.56 -9.87 -4.77
C ARG A 175 28.35 -10.33 -3.54
N GLY A 176 28.69 -9.42 -2.63
CA GLY A 176 29.36 -9.74 -1.36
C GLY A 176 28.54 -10.68 -0.45
N TYR A 177 27.21 -10.63 -0.54
CA TYR A 177 26.30 -11.55 0.15
C TYR A 177 26.15 -12.91 -0.57
N GLY A 178 26.82 -13.11 -1.72
CA GLY A 178 26.68 -14.30 -2.56
C GLY A 178 25.29 -14.42 -3.20
N LEU A 179 24.60 -13.30 -3.44
CA LEU A 179 23.29 -13.26 -4.08
C LEU A 179 23.45 -13.17 -5.60
N ASP A 180 22.53 -13.80 -6.34
CA ASP A 180 22.64 -13.98 -7.79
C ASP A 180 21.47 -13.38 -8.58
N ARG A 181 20.44 -12.87 -7.88
CA ARG A 181 19.30 -12.13 -8.47
C ARG A 181 19.01 -10.84 -7.73
N VAL A 182 18.68 -9.78 -8.48
CA VAL A 182 18.21 -8.49 -7.94
C VAL A 182 16.96 -8.06 -8.70
N LEU A 183 15.94 -7.66 -7.95
CA LEU A 183 14.72 -7.04 -8.43
C LEU A 183 14.56 -5.69 -7.72
N SER A 184 14.03 -4.70 -8.42
CA SER A 184 13.72 -3.39 -7.83
C SER A 184 12.31 -2.99 -8.24
N GLN A 185 11.58 -2.41 -7.30
CA GLN A 185 10.27 -1.82 -7.55
C GLN A 185 10.12 -0.54 -6.75
N GLU A 186 9.35 0.39 -7.29
CA GLU A 186 9.12 1.70 -6.68
C GLU A 186 7.63 1.93 -6.51
N ARG A 187 7.25 2.56 -5.40
CA ARG A 187 5.88 2.98 -5.11
C ARG A 187 5.91 4.30 -4.36
N PHE A 188 5.02 5.21 -4.72
CA PHE A 188 4.76 6.40 -3.91
C PHE A 188 3.92 6.04 -2.69
N ILE A 189 4.25 6.57 -1.51
CA ILE A 189 3.52 6.37 -0.27
C ILE A 189 3.21 7.74 0.34
N SER A 190 1.96 7.94 0.74
CA SER A 190 1.43 9.19 1.33
C SER A 190 1.88 9.38 2.78
N ALA A 191 3.19 9.33 3.03
CA ALA A 191 3.81 9.51 4.34
C ALA A 191 5.20 10.16 4.20
N PRO A 192 5.62 11.00 5.16
CA PRO A 192 6.96 11.58 5.17
C PRO A 192 8.04 10.52 5.42
N VAL A 193 9.25 10.80 4.92
CA VAL A 193 10.42 9.91 5.05
C VAL A 193 10.66 9.52 6.51
N ALA A 194 10.56 10.48 7.44
CA ALA A 194 10.80 10.22 8.87
C ALA A 194 9.84 9.18 9.47
N GLN A 195 8.56 9.24 9.11
CA GLN A 195 7.56 8.25 9.56
C GLN A 195 7.88 6.87 8.97
N LEU A 196 8.21 6.82 7.68
CA LEU A 196 8.56 5.56 7.01
C LEU A 196 9.85 4.95 7.57
N VAL A 197 10.87 5.73 7.91
CA VAL A 197 12.07 5.22 8.60
C VAL A 197 11.72 4.62 9.94
N ALA A 198 10.87 5.30 10.74
CA ALA A 198 10.46 4.81 12.04
C ALA A 198 9.69 3.49 11.94
N LEU A 199 8.76 3.38 10.99
CA LEU A 199 8.02 2.16 10.68
C LEU A 199 8.95 1.02 10.20
N LEU A 200 9.85 1.30 9.26
CA LEU A 200 10.64 0.28 8.58
C LEU A 200 11.79 -0.27 9.43
N ARG A 201 12.29 0.50 10.40
CA ARG A 201 13.35 0.05 11.32
C ARG A 201 12.83 -0.79 12.48
N ASP A 202 11.53 -0.72 12.76
CA ASP A 202 10.90 -1.39 13.90
C ASP A 202 10.70 -2.90 13.59
N PRO A 203 11.35 -3.81 14.34
CA PRO A 203 11.18 -5.25 14.16
C PRO A 203 9.73 -5.72 14.35
N ASP A 204 8.97 -5.10 15.27
CA ASP A 204 7.57 -5.48 15.54
C ASP A 204 6.67 -5.17 14.34
N ARG A 205 7.04 -4.13 13.58
CA ARG A 205 6.33 -3.70 12.38
C ARG A 205 6.66 -4.54 11.15
N LEU A 206 7.64 -5.44 11.19
CA LEU A 206 7.94 -6.31 10.03
C LEU A 206 6.75 -7.20 9.64
N THR A 207 5.89 -7.59 10.58
CA THR A 207 4.69 -8.40 10.28
C THR A 207 3.63 -7.67 9.46
N TRP A 208 3.76 -6.35 9.36
CA TRP A 208 2.81 -5.51 8.63
C TRP A 208 3.12 -5.41 7.15
N TRP A 209 4.39 -5.60 6.77
CA TRP A 209 4.85 -5.37 5.40
C TRP A 209 5.79 -6.45 4.84
N ALA A 210 6.53 -7.18 5.67
CA ALA A 210 7.64 -8.04 5.22
C ALA A 210 7.38 -9.54 5.41
N LEU A 211 6.68 -9.93 6.48
CA LEU A 211 6.36 -11.33 6.79
C LEU A 211 4.90 -11.49 7.26
N PRO A 212 4.26 -12.64 7.00
CA PRO A 212 2.99 -12.99 7.64
C PRO A 212 3.14 -13.15 9.14
N ARG A 213 2.16 -12.66 9.92
CA ARG A 213 2.17 -12.76 11.39
C ARG A 213 2.28 -14.21 11.91
N GLN A 214 1.70 -15.17 11.20
CA GLN A 214 1.76 -16.60 11.55
C GLN A 214 3.16 -17.20 11.40
N GLN A 215 4.04 -16.53 10.64
CA GLN A 215 5.42 -16.97 10.43
C GLN A 215 6.38 -16.33 11.42
N LEU A 216 5.95 -15.34 12.22
CA LEU A 216 6.77 -14.77 13.28
C LEU A 216 6.89 -15.79 14.43
N VAL A 217 8.11 -16.10 14.80
CA VAL A 217 8.42 -16.99 15.94
C VAL A 217 8.81 -16.18 17.16
N GLU A 218 9.72 -15.23 16.97
CA GLU A 218 10.34 -14.46 18.04
C GLU A 218 10.77 -13.09 17.52
N VAL A 219 10.62 -12.06 18.35
CA VAL A 219 11.16 -10.72 18.12
C VAL A 219 12.41 -10.56 18.97
N LEU A 220 13.49 -10.10 18.35
CA LEU A 220 14.80 -9.86 18.95
C LEU A 220 15.12 -8.36 18.89
N SER A 221 16.11 -7.93 19.66
CA SER A 221 16.53 -6.51 19.67
C SER A 221 17.09 -6.03 18.32
N ASP A 222 17.63 -6.92 17.49
CA ASP A 222 18.23 -6.61 16.18
C ASP A 222 17.42 -7.17 14.99
N GLY A 223 16.22 -7.72 15.22
CA GLY A 223 15.35 -8.24 14.16
C GLY A 223 14.37 -9.32 14.61
N VAL A 224 14.05 -10.28 13.75
CA VAL A 224 13.03 -11.31 14.02
C VAL A 224 13.44 -12.69 13.52
N VAL A 225 12.87 -13.73 14.13
CA VAL A 225 12.97 -15.11 13.62
C VAL A 225 11.67 -15.48 12.93
N GLN A 226 11.79 -15.88 11.67
CA GLN A 226 10.70 -16.32 10.82
C GLN A 226 10.74 -17.84 10.64
N ARG A 227 9.59 -18.50 10.79
CA ARG A 227 9.38 -19.89 10.40
C ARG A 227 8.89 -19.98 8.97
N VAL A 228 9.56 -20.79 8.16
CA VAL A 228 9.20 -21.03 6.76
C VAL A 228 8.85 -22.50 6.58
N GLU A 229 7.63 -22.77 6.14
CA GLU A 229 7.15 -24.12 5.88
C GLU A 229 7.42 -24.50 4.42
N GLY A 230 8.33 -25.45 4.21
CA GLY A 230 8.54 -26.08 2.90
C GLY A 230 7.70 -27.34 2.75
N ARG A 231 7.57 -27.84 1.51
CA ARG A 231 6.78 -29.06 1.19
C ARG A 231 7.13 -30.32 2.01
N ARG A 232 8.33 -30.40 2.59
CA ARG A 232 8.81 -31.58 3.34
C ARG A 232 9.55 -31.26 4.63
N ARG A 233 9.87 -29.99 4.90
CA ARG A 233 10.66 -29.56 6.06
C ARG A 233 10.28 -28.13 6.45
N THR A 234 10.27 -27.89 7.75
CA THR A 234 10.24 -26.55 8.32
C THR A 234 11.66 -26.02 8.39
N GLY A 235 11.87 -24.79 7.94
CA GLY A 235 13.12 -24.05 8.10
C GLY A 235 12.88 -22.77 8.90
N PHE A 236 13.97 -22.16 9.35
CA PHE A 236 13.93 -20.88 10.06
C PHE A 236 14.82 -19.89 9.33
N LEU A 237 14.39 -18.63 9.29
CA LEU A 237 15.14 -17.52 8.75
C LEU A 237 15.27 -16.45 9.83
N ARG A 238 16.46 -15.87 9.97
CA ARG A 238 16.71 -14.72 10.84
C ARG A 238 16.74 -13.48 9.99
N TRP A 239 15.86 -12.54 10.32
CA TRP A 239 15.89 -11.18 9.80
C TRP A 239 16.76 -10.33 10.72
N ARG A 240 17.65 -9.53 10.13
CA ARG A 240 18.49 -8.59 10.87
C ARG A 240 18.44 -7.22 10.20
N LEU A 241 18.31 -6.18 11.03
CA LEU A 241 18.46 -4.81 10.58
C LEU A 241 19.95 -4.53 10.38
N GLU A 242 20.38 -4.36 9.13
CA GLU A 242 21.78 -4.11 8.78
C GLU A 242 22.09 -2.61 8.80
N THR A 243 21.16 -1.78 8.34
CA THR A 243 21.36 -0.33 8.26
C THR A 243 20.03 0.39 8.44
N SER A 244 20.05 1.46 9.22
CA SER A 244 18.96 2.43 9.34
C SER A 244 19.57 3.82 9.36
N VAL A 245 19.62 4.46 8.20
CA VAL A 245 20.04 5.86 8.01
C VAL A 245 18.86 6.67 7.50
N ALA A 246 19.00 8.00 7.49
CA ALA A 246 17.89 8.95 7.27
C ALA A 246 16.99 8.67 6.05
N ALA A 247 17.50 8.03 4.99
CA ALA A 247 16.76 7.73 3.76
C ALA A 247 16.98 6.31 3.23
N ARG A 248 17.56 5.40 4.04
CA ARG A 248 17.83 4.02 3.64
C ARG A 248 17.68 3.06 4.81
N VAL A 249 16.91 2.00 4.61
CA VAL A 249 16.71 0.92 5.58
C VAL A 249 17.00 -0.41 4.91
N THR A 250 17.92 -1.18 5.47
CA THR A 250 18.37 -2.45 4.89
C THR A 250 18.16 -3.59 5.87
N TRP A 251 17.45 -4.62 5.42
CA TRP A 251 17.21 -5.86 6.16
C TRP A 251 17.86 -7.03 5.44
N SER A 252 18.67 -7.82 6.15
CA SER A 252 19.15 -9.11 5.67
C SER A 252 18.30 -10.23 6.24
N CYS A 253 18.26 -11.35 5.51
CA CYS A 253 17.54 -12.54 5.92
C CYS A 253 18.45 -13.75 5.70
N SER A 254 18.89 -14.38 6.79
CA SER A 254 19.83 -15.51 6.79
C SER A 254 19.17 -16.81 7.23
N VAL A 255 19.63 -17.94 6.70
CA VAL A 255 19.14 -19.26 7.09
C VAL A 255 19.58 -19.59 8.51
N VAL A 256 18.64 -20.08 9.32
CA VAL A 256 18.87 -20.58 10.67
C VAL A 256 18.71 -22.09 10.63
N SER A 257 19.81 -22.81 10.87
CA SER A 257 19.97 -24.27 10.85
C SER A 257 20.08 -24.95 9.48
N GLY A 258 20.64 -26.17 9.49
CA GLY A 258 20.83 -27.01 8.31
C GLY A 258 22.18 -26.75 7.61
N PRO A 259 22.38 -27.31 6.40
CA PRO A 259 23.68 -27.25 5.71
C PRO A 259 24.09 -25.86 5.22
N ARG A 260 23.23 -24.85 5.38
CA ARG A 260 23.43 -23.47 4.93
C ARG A 260 23.25 -22.48 6.06
N ASP A 261 23.37 -22.95 7.29
CA ASP A 261 23.24 -22.12 8.49
C ASP A 261 24.18 -20.91 8.41
N GLY A 262 23.64 -19.73 8.68
CA GLY A 262 24.36 -18.46 8.58
C GLY A 262 24.45 -17.86 7.16
N GLU A 263 24.07 -18.57 6.10
CA GLU A 263 24.08 -18.02 4.75
C GLU A 263 22.93 -17.02 4.54
N VAL A 264 23.21 -15.87 3.94
CA VAL A 264 22.21 -14.86 3.58
C VAL A 264 21.38 -15.36 2.39
N ALA A 265 20.08 -15.54 2.62
CA ALA A 265 19.10 -15.96 1.63
C ALA A 265 18.60 -14.78 0.78
N SER A 266 18.41 -13.63 1.41
CA SER A 266 17.97 -12.40 0.73
C SER A 266 18.33 -11.14 1.52
N VAL A 267 18.38 -10.02 0.81
CA VAL A 267 18.51 -8.67 1.35
C VAL A 267 17.39 -7.82 0.75
N ARG A 268 16.66 -7.10 1.61
CA ARG A 268 15.70 -6.08 1.24
C ARG A 268 16.28 -4.73 1.58
N ASP A 269 16.55 -3.92 0.57
CA ASP A 269 17.10 -2.59 0.73
C ASP A 269 16.08 -1.55 0.26
N LEU A 270 15.67 -0.69 1.17
CA LEU A 270 14.64 0.33 0.95
C LEU A 270 15.29 1.70 0.88
N HIS A 271 15.16 2.35 -0.27
CA HIS A 271 15.55 3.75 -0.45
C HIS A 271 14.30 4.63 -0.39
N LEU A 272 14.37 5.69 0.42
CA LEU A 272 13.29 6.64 0.64
C LEU A 272 13.67 7.96 -0.02
N ILE A 273 12.90 8.36 -1.03
CA ILE A 273 13.16 9.59 -1.80
C ILE A 273 12.00 10.53 -1.53
N GLU A 274 12.30 11.70 -0.97
CA GLU A 274 11.30 12.73 -0.72
C GLU A 274 10.58 13.14 -2.00
N ALA A 275 9.26 13.31 -1.91
CA ALA A 275 8.41 13.73 -3.01
C ALA A 275 7.33 14.67 -2.50
N PRO A 276 6.73 15.53 -3.35
CA PRO A 276 5.62 16.37 -2.95
C PRO A 276 4.50 15.53 -2.30
N GLY A 277 4.11 15.89 -1.08
CA GLY A 277 3.04 15.24 -0.31
C GLY A 277 3.30 13.80 0.14
N GLY A 278 4.53 13.27 0.03
CA GLY A 278 4.85 11.91 0.48
C GLY A 278 6.28 11.46 0.17
N THR A 279 6.46 10.17 -0.07
CA THR A 279 7.78 9.56 -0.30
C THR A 279 7.70 8.52 -1.41
N ARG A 280 8.65 8.55 -2.35
CA ARG A 280 8.89 7.45 -3.28
C ARG A 280 9.78 6.41 -2.61
N VAL A 281 9.21 5.23 -2.36
CA VAL A 281 9.92 4.10 -1.76
C VAL A 281 10.36 3.15 -2.84
N ARG A 282 11.67 3.01 -3.00
CA ARG A 282 12.28 2.00 -3.88
C ARG A 282 12.75 0.83 -3.05
N LEU A 283 12.13 -0.33 -3.25
CA LEU A 283 12.50 -1.59 -2.64
C LEU A 283 13.34 -2.41 -3.62
N VAL A 284 14.57 -2.69 -3.24
CA VAL A 284 15.49 -3.59 -3.91
C VAL A 284 15.52 -4.91 -3.15
N LEU A 285 15.15 -6.01 -3.81
CA LEU A 285 15.30 -7.36 -3.30
C LEU A 285 16.43 -8.07 -4.03
N ALA A 286 17.54 -8.25 -3.32
CA ALA A 286 18.58 -9.17 -3.70
C ALA A 286 18.27 -10.54 -3.06
N HIS A 287 18.34 -11.63 -3.82
CA HIS A 287 18.10 -12.97 -3.27
C HIS A 287 18.88 -14.03 -4.04
N ARG A 288 18.97 -15.22 -3.43
CA ARG A 288 19.71 -16.35 -3.99
C ARG A 288 18.78 -17.35 -4.70
N THR A 289 19.14 -17.74 -5.92
CA THR A 289 18.55 -18.88 -6.62
C THR A 289 19.34 -20.14 -6.27
N TRP A 290 18.87 -20.85 -5.24
CA TRP A 290 19.58 -21.99 -4.66
C TRP A 290 19.90 -23.10 -5.70
N GLY A 291 21.19 -23.28 -5.98
CA GLY A 291 21.70 -24.34 -6.86
C GLY A 291 21.30 -24.20 -8.33
N ARG A 292 21.81 -25.09 -9.19
CA ARG A 292 21.57 -25.05 -10.64
C ARG A 292 20.09 -25.20 -11.01
N LEU A 293 19.33 -26.00 -10.26
CA LEU A 293 17.90 -26.22 -10.47
C LEU A 293 17.07 -24.96 -10.13
N GLY A 294 17.43 -24.25 -9.06
CA GLY A 294 16.77 -22.99 -8.68
C GLY A 294 16.99 -21.89 -9.73
N ALA A 295 18.21 -21.78 -10.26
CA ALA A 295 18.50 -20.85 -11.35
C ALA A 295 17.76 -21.19 -12.65
N LEU A 296 17.62 -22.48 -12.98
CA LEU A 296 16.88 -22.96 -14.15
C LEU A 296 15.37 -22.68 -14.05
N LEU A 297 14.80 -22.83 -12.86
CA LEU A 297 13.37 -22.65 -12.62
C LEU A 297 12.96 -21.20 -12.32
N TYR A 298 13.92 -20.31 -12.07
CA TYR A 298 13.68 -18.91 -11.74
C TYR A 298 12.74 -18.18 -12.73
N PRO A 299 12.85 -18.35 -14.06
CA PRO A 299 11.94 -17.73 -15.02
C PRO A 299 10.46 -18.11 -14.84
N PHE A 300 10.16 -19.20 -14.13
CA PHE A 300 8.79 -19.61 -13.84
C PHE A 300 8.25 -18.99 -12.54
N PHE A 301 9.12 -18.73 -11.57
CA PHE A 301 8.73 -18.21 -10.25
C PHE A 301 8.96 -16.69 -10.08
N TRP A 302 9.71 -16.05 -10.98
CA TRP A 302 10.06 -14.63 -10.88
C TRP A 302 8.83 -13.72 -10.78
N ARG A 303 7.73 -14.07 -11.49
CA ARG A 303 6.46 -13.32 -11.43
C ARG A 303 5.88 -13.32 -10.01
N GLY A 304 6.02 -14.42 -9.27
CA GLY A 304 5.63 -14.51 -7.86
C GLY A 304 6.51 -13.66 -6.96
N THR A 305 7.83 -13.62 -7.20
CA THR A 305 8.76 -12.76 -6.46
C THR A 305 8.46 -11.28 -6.70
N ARG A 306 8.16 -10.88 -7.93
CA ARG A 306 7.72 -9.51 -8.25
C ARG A 306 6.39 -9.17 -7.56
N LEU A 307 5.41 -10.07 -7.62
CA LEU A 307 4.14 -9.86 -6.91
C LEU A 307 4.35 -9.71 -5.39
N GLY A 308 5.30 -10.45 -4.82
CA GLY A 308 5.71 -10.31 -3.43
C GLY A 308 6.29 -8.93 -3.10
N LEU A 309 7.07 -8.33 -4.01
CA LEU A 309 7.57 -6.95 -3.87
C LEU A 309 6.43 -5.92 -3.89
N ASP A 310 5.51 -6.07 -4.83
CA ASP A 310 4.32 -5.21 -4.92
C ASP A 310 3.48 -5.27 -3.65
N ASN A 311 3.23 -6.48 -3.13
CA ASN A 311 2.52 -6.68 -1.86
C ASN A 311 3.31 -6.10 -0.67
N THR A 312 4.64 -6.20 -0.68
CA THR A 312 5.50 -5.62 0.37
C THR A 312 5.32 -4.09 0.39
N LEU A 313 5.43 -3.44 -0.76
CA LEU A 313 5.25 -2.00 -0.88
C LEU A 313 3.82 -1.55 -0.53
N ALA A 314 2.79 -2.35 -0.89
CA ALA A 314 1.41 -2.10 -0.47
C ALA A 314 1.25 -2.22 1.06
N GLY A 315 1.89 -3.22 1.68
CA GLY A 315 1.88 -3.39 3.13
C GLY A 315 2.55 -2.23 3.87
N ILE A 316 3.66 -1.69 3.34
CA ILE A 316 4.30 -0.47 3.87
C ILE A 316 3.33 0.71 3.79
N ALA A 317 2.68 0.90 2.65
CA ALA A 317 1.75 2.01 2.44
C ALA A 317 0.57 1.96 3.42
N ARG A 318 -0.02 0.77 3.58
CA ARG A 318 -1.11 0.52 4.55
C ARG A 318 -0.68 0.81 5.98
N ALA A 319 0.47 0.27 6.41
CA ALA A 319 0.96 0.50 7.76
C ALA A 319 1.27 1.98 8.02
N ALA A 320 1.79 2.71 7.03
CA ALA A 320 2.00 4.15 7.15
C ALA A 320 0.68 4.95 7.21
N ALA A 321 -0.34 4.53 6.46
CA ALA A 321 -1.66 5.15 6.48
C ALA A 321 -2.37 4.99 7.85
N GLU A 322 -2.17 3.85 8.52
CA GLU A 322 -2.70 3.59 9.86
C GLU A 322 -2.01 4.45 10.95
N ASP A 323 -0.72 4.78 10.77
CA ASP A 323 0.05 5.61 11.70
C ASP A 323 -0.12 7.13 11.46
N SER A 324 -0.95 7.54 10.48
CA SER A 324 -1.11 8.94 10.01
C SER A 324 -2.45 9.59 10.32
#